data_AF-A0A7W1LDK0-F1
#
_entry.id   AF-A0A7W1LDK0-F1
#
_cell.length_a   1.000
_cell.length_b   1.000
_cell.length_c   1.000
_cell.angle_alpha   90.00
_cell.angle_beta   90.00
_cell.angle_gamma   90.00
#
_symmetry.space_group_name_H-M   'P 1'
#
loop_
_entity.id
_entity.type
_entity.pdbx_description
1 polymer ?
#
loop_
_entity_poly.entity_id
_entity_poly.type
_entity_poly.pdbx_seq_one_letter_code
_entity_poly.pdbx_strand_id
1 'polypeptide(L)'
;ENYFKFTGSRELPNNLTSLHQRWEDFVDLLDVYRRRKQHLKSINRQAVHNQLSQAFRAAENSPDEKTRRVQQTNVEILKRRLTSFDELERSVKLVEGQLQSIENFFGYLNDEIVTMSTPEKFSLLDFEQLSDSIAMTKQMLDQTADAMGALDAHNRQMGNYELLPNSNS
;
A
#
# COMPACT_ATOMS: atom_id res chain seq x y z
N GLU A 1 30.61 5.85 -0.85
CA GLU A 1 31.91 5.45 -0.27
C GLU A 1 32.54 4.24 -0.97
N ASN A 2 31.87 3.08 -1.04
CA ASN A 2 32.39 1.87 -1.69
C ASN A 2 32.87 2.11 -3.13
N TYR A 3 32.12 2.87 -3.94
CA TYR A 3 32.50 3.17 -5.32
C TYR A 3 33.91 3.79 -5.43
N PHE A 4 34.21 4.85 -4.66
CA PHE A 4 35.52 5.48 -4.67
C PHE A 4 36.62 4.54 -4.18
N LYS A 5 36.33 3.75 -3.14
CA LYS A 5 37.27 2.80 -2.56
C LYS A 5 37.70 1.71 -3.55
N PHE A 6 36.78 1.17 -4.34
CA PHE A 6 37.03 0.03 -5.21
C PHE A 6 37.40 0.41 -6.65
N THR A 7 36.92 1.55 -7.16
CA THR A 7 37.22 1.98 -8.54
C THR A 7 38.41 2.92 -8.65
N GLY A 8 38.84 3.56 -7.55
CA GLY A 8 39.87 4.60 -7.58
C GLY A 8 39.45 5.88 -8.32
N SER A 9 38.19 6.00 -8.73
CA SER A 9 37.66 7.20 -9.38
C SER A 9 37.70 8.40 -8.43
N ARG A 10 37.83 9.60 -8.99
CA ARG A 10 37.75 10.88 -8.24
C ARG A 10 36.37 11.53 -8.32
N GLU A 11 35.53 11.07 -9.24
CA GLU A 11 34.21 11.62 -9.50
C GLU A 11 33.15 10.51 -9.51
N LEU A 12 31.94 10.86 -9.05
CA LEU A 12 30.78 9.98 -9.13
C LEU A 12 30.09 10.19 -10.48
N PRO A 13 29.80 9.12 -11.22
CA PRO A 13 28.92 9.23 -12.38
C PRO A 13 27.51 9.69 -11.96
N ASN A 14 26.83 10.43 -12.82
CA ASN A 14 25.55 11.10 -12.51
C ASN A 14 24.45 10.14 -12.01
N ASN A 15 24.47 8.90 -12.47
CA ASN A 15 23.57 7.84 -12.01
C ASN A 15 23.80 7.47 -10.53
N LEU A 16 25.04 7.51 -10.03
CA LEU A 16 25.33 7.34 -8.61
C LEU A 16 24.98 8.58 -7.79
N THR A 17 25.14 9.77 -8.36
CA THR A 17 24.73 11.00 -7.70
C THR A 17 23.23 11.01 -7.45
N SER A 18 22.44 10.58 -8.44
CA SER A 18 20.98 10.46 -8.30
C SER A 18 20.52 9.23 -7.52
N LEU A 19 21.41 8.26 -7.24
CA LEU A 19 21.08 7.07 -6.46
C LEU A 19 20.66 7.41 -5.03
N HIS A 20 21.25 8.45 -4.43
CA HIS A 20 20.87 8.88 -3.09
C HIS A 20 19.39 9.28 -3.04
N GLN A 21 18.94 10.10 -4.00
CA GLN A 21 17.53 10.50 -4.09
C GLN A 21 16.61 9.29 -4.29
N ARG A 22 17.03 8.31 -5.09
CA ARG A 22 16.25 7.08 -5.34
C ARG A 22 16.16 6.19 -4.10
N TRP A 23 17.21 6.18 -3.29
CA TRP A 23 17.20 5.48 -2.01
C TRP A 23 16.22 6.16 -1.04
N GLU A 24 16.26 7.49 -0.93
CA GLU A 24 15.28 8.24 -0.12
C GLU A 24 13.85 7.96 -0.58
N ASP A 25 13.60 8.04 -1.90
CA ASP A 25 12.32 7.69 -2.49
C ASP A 25 11.89 6.26 -2.12
N PHE A 26 12.80 5.29 -2.19
CA PHE A 26 12.51 3.91 -1.81
C PHE A 26 12.14 3.77 -0.32
N VAL A 27 12.85 4.46 0.57
CA VAL A 27 12.56 4.47 2.02
C VAL A 27 11.18 5.08 2.30
N ASP A 28 10.83 6.16 1.62
CA ASP A 28 9.50 6.77 1.72
C ASP A 28 8.40 5.80 1.26
N LEU A 29 8.64 5.04 0.18
CA LEU A 29 7.71 4.03 -0.30
C LEU A 29 7.53 2.88 0.70
N LEU A 30 8.62 2.42 1.33
CA LEU A 30 8.57 1.41 2.39
C LEU A 30 7.70 1.85 3.57
N ASP A 31 7.82 3.11 3.97
CA ASP A 31 7.06 3.69 5.08
C ASP A 31 5.55 3.79 4.76
N VAL A 32 5.20 4.29 3.57
CA VAL A 32 3.80 4.32 3.09
C VAL A 32 3.22 2.91 2.99
N TYR A 33 3.97 1.97 2.40
CA TYR A 33 3.58 0.57 2.29
C TYR A 33 3.32 -0.07 3.66
N ARG A 34 4.22 0.15 4.63
CA ARG A 34 4.09 -0.37 6.00
C ARG A 34 2.80 0.13 6.66
N ARG A 35 2.49 1.43 6.55
CA ARG A 35 1.24 2.00 7.08
C ARG A 35 0.01 1.32 6.49
N ARG A 36 -0.02 1.11 5.17
CA ARG A 36 -1.15 0.47 4.47
C ARG A 36 -1.31 -0.99 4.85
N LYS A 37 -0.20 -1.74 4.92
CA LYS A 37 -0.20 -3.12 5.39
C LYS A 37 -0.72 -3.22 6.82
N GLN A 38 -0.35 -2.28 7.69
CA GLN A 38 -0.83 -2.24 9.07
C GLN A 38 -2.33 -1.90 9.14
N HIS A 39 -2.81 -0.98 8.31
CA HIS A 39 -4.23 -0.67 8.21
C HIS A 39 -5.04 -1.89 7.78
N LEU A 40 -4.61 -2.63 6.74
CA LEU A 40 -5.26 -3.87 6.33
C LEU A 40 -5.35 -4.89 7.47
N LYS A 41 -4.28 -5.06 8.25
CA LYS A 41 -4.25 -5.96 9.41
C LYS A 41 -5.22 -5.54 10.52
N SER A 42 -5.53 -4.25 10.65
CA SER A 42 -6.45 -3.75 11.67
C SER A 42 -7.92 -4.05 11.34
N ILE A 43 -8.23 -4.41 10.10
CA ILE A 43 -9.61 -4.61 9.64
C ILE A 43 -9.97 -6.10 9.74
N ASN A 44 -11.01 -6.39 10.53
CA ASN A 44 -11.58 -7.72 10.58
C ASN A 44 -12.57 -7.92 9.42
N ARG A 45 -12.07 -8.39 8.26
CA ARG A 45 -12.88 -8.67 7.06
C ARG A 45 -14.08 -9.57 7.35
N GLN A 46 -13.90 -10.57 8.21
CA GLN A 46 -14.98 -11.49 8.59
C GLN A 46 -16.09 -10.77 9.36
N ALA A 47 -15.74 -9.85 10.26
CA ALA A 47 -16.73 -9.03 10.96
C ALA A 47 -17.57 -8.19 10.00
N VAL A 48 -16.94 -7.60 8.96
CA VAL A 48 -17.67 -6.83 7.93
C VAL A 48 -18.63 -7.72 7.14
N HIS A 49 -18.21 -8.94 6.76
CA HIS A 49 -19.10 -9.91 6.12
C HIS A 49 -20.28 -10.34 7.00
N ASN A 50 -20.03 -10.54 8.29
CA ASN A 50 -21.07 -10.89 9.25
C ASN A 50 -22.08 -9.74 9.39
N GLN A 51 -21.60 -8.51 9.52
CA GLN A 51 -22.43 -7.29 9.56
C GLN A 51 -23.26 -7.14 8.29
N LEU A 52 -22.67 -7.38 7.12
CA LEU A 52 -23.37 -7.34 5.84
C LEU A 52 -24.51 -8.36 5.81
N SER A 53 -24.24 -9.58 6.25
CA SER A 53 -25.23 -10.66 6.31
C SER A 53 -26.39 -10.34 7.26
N GLN A 54 -26.09 -9.71 8.40
CA GLN A 54 -27.11 -9.25 9.35
C GLN A 54 -27.94 -8.10 8.78
N ALA A 55 -27.32 -7.10 8.17
CA ALA A 55 -28.01 -5.97 7.55
C ALA A 55 -28.95 -6.42 6.41
N PHE A 56 -28.52 -7.40 5.61
CA PHE A 56 -29.38 -8.02 4.59
C PHE A 56 -30.62 -8.67 5.19
N ARG A 57 -30.45 -9.54 6.20
CA ARG A 57 -31.58 -10.18 6.89
C ARG A 57 -32.49 -9.15 7.56
N ALA A 58 -31.93 -8.10 8.14
CA ALA A 58 -32.71 -7.03 8.76
C ALA A 58 -33.54 -6.26 7.72
N ALA A 59 -33.00 -6.00 6.52
CA ALA A 59 -33.73 -5.36 5.44
C ALA A 59 -34.89 -6.24 4.92
N GLU A 60 -34.66 -7.54 4.73
CA GLU A 60 -35.68 -8.48 4.26
C GLU A 60 -36.83 -8.66 5.27
N ASN A 61 -36.49 -8.74 6.56
CA ASN A 61 -37.48 -8.95 7.63
C ASN A 61 -38.05 -7.63 8.20
N SER A 62 -37.74 -6.48 7.60
CA SER A 62 -38.19 -5.18 8.10
C SER A 62 -39.72 -5.04 7.98
N PRO A 63 -40.43 -4.73 9.08
CA PRO A 63 -41.88 -4.62 9.10
C PRO A 63 -42.38 -3.34 8.41
N ASP A 64 -41.55 -2.31 8.33
CA ASP A 64 -41.89 -1.02 7.73
C ASP A 64 -40.84 -0.56 6.71
N GLU A 65 -41.29 0.26 5.75
CA GLU A 65 -40.49 0.73 4.62
C GLU A 65 -39.35 1.66 5.05
N LYS A 66 -39.52 2.42 6.14
CA LYS A 66 -38.48 3.35 6.61
C LYS A 66 -37.30 2.57 7.18
N THR A 67 -37.55 1.57 8.02
CA THR A 67 -36.52 0.68 8.57
C THR A 67 -35.84 -0.11 7.46
N ARG A 68 -36.59 -0.62 6.48
CA ARG A 68 -36.05 -1.32 5.32
C ARG A 68 -35.04 -0.46 4.55
N ARG A 69 -35.37 0.80 4.26
CA ARG A 69 -34.47 1.73 3.56
C ARG A 69 -33.17 1.97 4.31
N VAL A 70 -33.23 2.16 5.63
CA VAL A 70 -32.03 2.33 6.45
C VAL A 70 -31.13 1.09 6.35
N GLN A 71 -31.70 -0.11 6.46
CA GLN A 71 -30.91 -1.34 6.36
C GLN A 71 -30.34 -1.57 4.95
N GLN A 72 -31.09 -1.20 3.90
CA GLN A 72 -30.57 -1.23 2.52
C GLN A 72 -29.39 -0.28 2.33
N THR A 73 -29.44 0.93 2.87
CA THR A 73 -28.30 1.86 2.86
C THR A 73 -27.09 1.25 3.59
N ASN A 74 -27.31 0.63 4.76
CA ASN A 74 -26.22 -0.06 5.48
C ASN A 74 -25.59 -1.19 4.64
N VAL A 75 -26.41 -1.99 3.95
CA VAL A 75 -25.94 -3.03 3.03
C VAL A 75 -25.05 -2.43 1.93
N GLU A 76 -25.45 -1.32 1.32
CA GLU A 76 -24.65 -0.65 0.29
C GLU A 76 -23.31 -0.14 0.81
N ILE A 77 -23.29 0.46 2.00
CA ILE A 77 -22.06 0.93 2.66
C ILE A 77 -21.12 -0.26 2.91
N LEU A 78 -21.63 -1.34 3.48
CA LEU A 78 -20.83 -2.53 3.81
C LEU A 78 -20.30 -3.23 2.55
N LYS A 79 -21.07 -3.26 1.45
CA LYS A 79 -20.59 -3.73 0.14
C LYS A 79 -19.44 -2.89 -0.38
N ARG A 80 -19.59 -1.56 -0.40
CA ARG A 80 -18.52 -0.64 -0.85
C ARG A 80 -17.26 -0.82 -0.02
N ARG A 81 -17.41 -0.97 1.30
CA ARG A 81 -16.28 -1.21 2.22
C ARG A 81 -15.52 -2.49 1.88
N LEU A 82 -16.21 -3.59 1.56
CA LEU A 82 -15.56 -4.83 1.13
C LEU A 82 -14.85 -4.66 -0.21
N THR A 83 -15.45 -3.96 -1.18
CA THR A 83 -14.81 -3.67 -2.46
C THR A 83 -13.51 -2.87 -2.28
N SER A 84 -13.55 -1.78 -1.49
CA SER A 84 -12.36 -0.98 -1.20
C SER A 84 -11.28 -1.79 -0.47
N PHE A 85 -11.67 -2.72 0.41
CA PHE A 85 -10.73 -3.64 1.06
C PHE A 85 -10.03 -4.55 0.05
N ASP A 86 -10.78 -5.17 -0.87
CA ASP A 86 -10.23 -6.07 -1.88
C ASP A 86 -9.29 -5.33 -2.86
N GLU A 87 -9.63 -4.09 -3.23
CA GLU A 87 -8.78 -3.22 -4.06
C GLU A 87 -7.46 -2.89 -3.34
N LEU A 88 -7.55 -2.50 -2.07
CA LEU A 88 -6.39 -2.18 -1.25
C LEU A 88 -5.50 -3.40 -1.02
N GLU A 89 -6.08 -4.57 -0.76
CA GLU A 89 -5.33 -5.82 -0.59
C GLU A 89 -4.52 -6.16 -1.85
N ARG A 90 -5.13 -6.02 -3.04
CA ARG A 90 -4.44 -6.24 -4.32
C ARG A 90 -3.32 -5.24 -4.52
N SER A 91 -3.57 -3.95 -4.28
CA SER A 91 -2.57 -2.90 -4.42
C SER A 91 -1.37 -3.12 -3.50
N VAL A 92 -1.61 -3.47 -2.23
CA VAL A 92 -0.53 -3.76 -1.27
C VAL A 92 0.34 -4.94 -1.73
N LYS A 93 -0.24 -5.99 -2.31
CA LYS A 93 0.52 -7.13 -2.86
C LYS A 93 1.38 -6.72 -4.06
N LEU A 94 0.85 -5.89 -4.97
CA LEU A 94 1.61 -5.40 -6.13
C LEU A 94 2.76 -4.49 -5.71
N VAL A 95 2.50 -3.57 -4.78
CA VAL A 95 3.51 -2.68 -4.19
C VAL A 95 4.60 -3.49 -3.48
N GLU A 96 4.24 -4.53 -2.72
CA GLU A 96 5.22 -5.41 -2.08
C GLU A 96 6.19 -6.03 -3.09
N GLY A 97 5.67 -6.50 -4.23
CA GLY A 97 6.50 -7.05 -5.32
C GLY A 97 7.45 -6.01 -5.94
N GLN A 98 6.98 -4.79 -6.18
CA GLN A 98 7.83 -3.72 -6.71
C GLN A 98 8.91 -3.29 -5.72
N LEU A 99 8.56 -3.15 -4.43
CA LEU A 99 9.53 -2.83 -3.38
C LEU A 99 10.63 -3.89 -3.30
N GLN A 100 10.27 -5.17 -3.42
CA GLN A 100 11.25 -6.25 -3.47
C GLN A 100 12.14 -6.19 -4.72
N SER A 101 11.57 -5.82 -5.88
CA SER A 101 12.37 -5.60 -7.10
C SER A 101 13.38 -4.46 -6.93
N ILE A 102 12.97 -3.35 -6.31
CA ILE A 102 13.83 -2.20 -6.01
C ILE A 102 14.93 -2.60 -5.02
N GLU A 103 14.59 -3.32 -3.95
CA GLU A 103 15.55 -3.83 -2.96
C GLU A 103 16.60 -4.75 -3.62
N ASN A 104 16.15 -5.67 -4.48
CA ASN A 104 17.04 -6.56 -5.23
C ASN A 104 17.98 -5.78 -6.15
N PHE A 105 17.52 -4.69 -6.78
CA PHE A 105 18.38 -3.83 -7.59
C PHE A 105 19.46 -3.15 -6.75
N PHE A 106 19.13 -2.62 -5.58
CA PHE A 106 20.14 -2.03 -4.68
C PHE A 106 21.15 -3.08 -4.18
N GLY A 107 20.69 -4.30 -3.86
CA GLY A 107 21.56 -5.42 -3.52
C GLY A 107 22.53 -5.77 -4.65
N TYR A 108 21.99 -5.96 -5.86
CA TYR A 108 22.78 -6.22 -7.07
C TYR A 108 23.80 -5.11 -7.34
N LEU A 109 23.38 -3.86 -7.23
CA LEU A 109 24.25 -2.70 -7.42
C LEU A 109 25.41 -2.68 -6.41
N ASN A 110 25.15 -3.00 -5.15
CA ASN A 110 26.19 -3.09 -4.14
C ASN A 110 27.18 -4.22 -4.46
N ASP A 111 26.68 -5.38 -4.88
CA ASP A 111 27.52 -6.53 -5.24
C ASP A 111 28.41 -6.23 -6.46
N GLU A 112 27.85 -5.57 -7.49
CA GLU A 112 28.63 -5.09 -8.63
C GLU A 112 29.71 -4.09 -8.19
N ILE A 113 29.39 -3.08 -7.38
CA ILE A 113 30.40 -2.11 -6.91
C ILE A 113 31.55 -2.79 -6.13
N VAL A 114 31.24 -3.81 -5.33
CA VAL A 114 32.24 -4.55 -4.55
C VAL A 114 33.11 -5.44 -5.43
N THR A 115 32.55 -6.00 -6.51
CA THR A 115 33.24 -6.94 -7.41
C THR A 115 33.89 -6.26 -8.63
N MET A 116 33.52 -5.01 -8.93
CA MET A 116 34.02 -4.26 -10.08
C MET A 116 35.43 -3.72 -9.88
N SER A 117 36.28 -3.99 -10.87
CA SER A 117 37.64 -3.46 -10.97
C SER A 117 37.74 -2.21 -11.85
N THR A 118 36.75 -1.95 -12.72
CA THR A 118 36.77 -0.77 -13.62
C THR A 118 35.41 -0.06 -13.77
N PRO A 119 35.40 1.28 -13.87
CA PRO A 119 34.19 2.10 -14.00
C PRO A 119 33.32 1.83 -15.23
N GLU A 120 33.83 1.27 -16.34
CA GLU A 120 33.05 1.16 -17.60
C GLU A 120 31.91 0.14 -17.52
N LYS A 121 32.02 -0.89 -16.68
CA LYS A 121 30.91 -1.83 -16.48
C LYS A 121 29.72 -1.17 -15.78
N PHE A 122 29.93 -0.01 -15.16
CA PHE A 122 28.93 0.69 -14.35
C PHE A 122 27.86 1.34 -15.22
N SER A 123 28.24 1.76 -16.44
CA SER A 123 27.29 2.29 -17.43
C SER A 123 26.38 1.23 -18.04
N LEU A 124 26.60 -0.06 -17.76
CA LEU A 124 25.74 -1.15 -18.23
C LEU A 124 24.57 -1.42 -17.28
N LEU A 125 24.57 -0.82 -16.09
CA LEU A 125 23.51 -0.99 -15.10
C LEU A 125 22.28 -0.18 -15.50
N ASP A 126 21.12 -0.81 -15.43
CA ASP A 126 19.85 -0.21 -15.84
C ASP A 126 19.23 0.66 -14.73
N PHE A 127 19.78 1.85 -14.59
CA PHE A 127 19.25 2.86 -13.68
C PHE A 127 17.89 3.42 -14.13
N GLU A 128 17.51 3.25 -15.40
CA GLU A 128 16.20 3.68 -15.88
C GLU A 128 15.11 2.77 -15.30
N GLN A 129 15.32 1.45 -15.35
CA GLN A 129 14.43 0.47 -14.74
C GLN A 129 14.17 0.70 -13.24
N LEU A 130 15.20 1.09 -12.47
CA LEU A 130 15.03 1.47 -11.06
C LEU A 130 14.09 2.67 -10.92
N SER A 131 14.26 3.68 -11.78
CA SER A 131 13.46 4.91 -11.74
C SER A 131 12.00 4.63 -12.09
N ASP A 132 11.77 3.81 -13.10
CA ASP A 132 10.43 3.38 -13.52
C ASP A 132 9.73 2.57 -12.43
N SER A 133 10.46 1.67 -11.76
CA SER A 133 9.92 0.87 -10.66
C SER A 133 9.48 1.78 -9.48
N ILE A 134 10.28 2.79 -9.14
CA ILE A 134 9.94 3.79 -8.12
C ILE A 134 8.71 4.59 -8.55
N ALA A 135 8.69 5.10 -9.77
CA ALA A 135 7.59 5.91 -10.30
C ALA A 135 6.27 5.12 -10.35
N MET A 136 6.32 3.88 -10.83
CA MET A 136 5.17 2.97 -10.88
C MET A 136 4.65 2.68 -9.46
N THR A 137 5.55 2.43 -8.51
CA THR A 137 5.17 2.20 -7.11
C THR A 137 4.51 3.42 -6.48
N LYS A 138 5.04 4.63 -6.72
CA LYS A 138 4.41 5.91 -6.32
C LYS A 138 3.00 6.02 -6.87
N GLN A 139 2.83 5.79 -8.17
CA GLN A 139 1.53 5.85 -8.83
C GLN A 139 0.52 4.83 -8.27
N MET A 140 0.93 3.58 -8.05
CA MET A 140 0.07 2.56 -7.46
C MET A 140 -0.37 2.91 -6.04
N LEU A 141 0.54 3.54 -5.28
CA LEU A 141 0.20 4.03 -3.96
C LEU A 141 -0.82 5.17 -4.06
N ASP A 142 -0.61 6.16 -4.92
CA ASP A 142 -1.52 7.30 -5.05
C ASP A 142 -2.92 6.88 -5.48
N GLN A 143 -3.05 5.94 -6.43
CA GLN A 143 -4.33 5.43 -6.91
C GLN A 143 -5.22 4.81 -5.82
N THR A 144 -4.63 4.37 -4.71
CA THR A 144 -5.35 3.73 -3.60
C THR A 144 -5.43 4.58 -2.34
N ALA A 145 -4.96 5.84 -2.40
CA ALA A 145 -5.04 6.79 -1.29
C ALA A 145 -6.49 7.11 -0.90
N ASP A 146 -7.38 7.29 -1.87
CA ASP A 146 -8.81 7.58 -1.62
C ASP A 146 -9.54 6.38 -1.01
N ALA A 147 -9.27 5.18 -1.52
CA ALA A 147 -9.82 3.94 -0.97
C ALA A 147 -9.40 3.72 0.49
N MET A 148 -8.15 4.05 0.83
CA MET A 148 -7.64 4.06 2.21
C MET A 148 -8.42 5.07 3.09
N GLY A 149 -8.61 6.30 2.61
CA GLY A 149 -9.33 7.33 3.35
C GLY A 149 -10.78 6.94 3.64
N ALA A 150 -11.47 6.37 2.65
CA ALA A 150 -12.84 5.88 2.81
C ALA A 150 -12.93 4.73 3.83
N LEU A 151 -11.99 3.79 3.78
CA LEU A 151 -11.94 2.63 4.67
C LEU A 151 -11.67 3.04 6.13
N ASP A 152 -10.76 3.99 6.35
CA ASP A 152 -10.46 4.54 7.67
C ASP A 152 -11.63 5.33 8.27
N ALA A 153 -12.30 6.17 7.46
CA ALA A 153 -13.49 6.88 7.90
C ALA A 153 -14.60 5.93 8.34
N HIS A 154 -14.85 4.86 7.57
CA HIS A 154 -15.85 3.85 7.90
C HIS A 154 -15.47 3.04 9.14
N ASN A 155 -14.19 2.69 9.33
CA ASN A 155 -13.72 2.00 10.54
C ASN A 155 -13.97 2.84 11.80
N ARG A 156 -13.67 4.15 11.76
CA ARG A 156 -13.88 5.05 12.90
C ARG A 156 -15.36 5.21 13.24
N GLN A 157 -16.23 5.31 12.24
CA GLN A 157 -17.67 5.34 12.47
C GLN A 157 -18.15 4.06 13.17
N MET A 158 -17.67 2.89 12.74
CA MET A 158 -18.06 1.59 13.33
C MET A 158 -17.50 1.35 14.73
N GLY A 159 -16.26 1.76 15.02
CA GLY A 159 -15.72 1.73 16.38
C GLY A 159 -16.55 2.56 17.37
N ASN A 160 -17.20 3.63 16.89
CA ASN A 160 -18.16 4.39 17.67
C ASN A 160 -19.52 3.69 17.82
N TYR A 161 -19.93 2.84 16.87
CA TYR A 161 -21.16 2.04 16.99
C TYR A 161 -21.03 0.84 17.94
N GLU A 162 -19.84 0.23 18.08
CA GLU A 162 -19.59 -0.81 19.10
C GLU A 162 -19.63 -0.27 20.54
N LEU A 163 -19.44 1.04 20.73
CA LEU A 163 -19.55 1.72 22.02
C LEU A 163 -20.95 2.23 22.35
N LEU A 164 -21.90 2.12 21.43
CA LEU A 164 -23.31 2.37 21.75
C LEU A 164 -23.84 1.09 22.42
N PRO A 165 -24.14 1.10 23.74
CA PRO A 165 -24.81 -0.04 24.35
C PRO A 165 -26.09 -0.27 23.56
N ASN A 166 -26.39 -1.54 23.24
CA ASN A 166 -27.70 -1.95 22.76
C ASN A 166 -28.74 -1.30 23.67
N SER A 167 -29.36 -0.22 23.19
CA SER A 167 -30.51 0.38 23.83
C SER A 167 -31.66 -0.57 23.53
N ASN A 168 -31.75 -1.62 24.36
CA ASN A 168 -32.94 -2.42 24.50
C ASN A 168 -34.12 -1.48 24.79
N SER A 169 -35.15 -1.56 23.97
CA SER A 169 -36.54 -1.27 24.32
C SER A 169 -37.42 -2.11 23.43
#